data_AF-A0A5F9C536-F1
#
_entry.id   AF-A0A5F9C536-F1
#
_cell.length_a   1.000
_cell.length_b   1.000
_cell.length_c   1.000
_cell.angle_alpha   90.00
_cell.angle_beta   90.00
_cell.angle_gamma   90.00
#
_symmetry.space_group_name_H-M   'P 1'
#
loop_
_entity.id
_entity.type
_entity.pdbx_description
1 polymer ?
#
loop_
_entity_poly.entity_id
_entity_poly.type
_entity_poly.pdbx_seq_one_letter_code
_entity_poly.pdbx_strand_id
1 'polypeptide(L)'
;MGEIKVSPDYNWFRSTVPLKKIIVDDDDSKIWSLYDAGPRSIRCPLIFLPPVSGTADVFFRQILALTGWGYRVIALQYPVYWDHLEFCDGFRKLLDHLQLDKVHLFGASLGGFLAQKFAEYTHKSPRVHSLILCNAFSDTSIFNQTWTANRSLFFSFWLMPAFMLKKIVLGNFSSGPVDPMMANAIDFMVDRLESLGQSELASRLTLNCQNSYVEPHKIRDIPVTIMDVSFLTAILWLPVCIFTCCVGC
;
A
#
# COMPACT_ATOMS: atom_id res chain seq x y z
N MET A 1 -2.08 21.57 13.35
CA MET A 1 -2.75 20.61 14.24
C MET A 1 -3.86 19.90 13.46
N GLY A 2 -3.57 18.75 12.85
CA GLY A 2 -4.52 17.65 12.66
C GLY A 2 -5.83 17.87 11.87
N GLU A 3 -5.92 18.80 10.92
CA GLU A 3 -7.18 19.11 10.21
C GLU A 3 -7.80 17.93 9.45
N ILE A 4 -6.99 16.98 8.95
CA ILE A 4 -7.51 15.87 8.14
C ILE A 4 -8.31 14.87 8.98
N LYS A 5 -7.90 14.60 10.22
CA LYS A 5 -8.54 13.62 11.11
C LYS A 5 -9.92 14.08 11.61
N VAL A 6 -10.11 15.39 11.73
CA VAL A 6 -11.38 16.02 12.09
C VAL A 6 -12.14 16.55 10.88
N SER A 7 -11.62 16.35 9.67
CA SER A 7 -12.26 16.81 8.44
C SER A 7 -13.64 16.17 8.26
N PRO A 8 -14.65 16.93 7.82
CA PRO A 8 -15.97 16.38 7.50
C PRO A 8 -15.89 15.22 6.52
N ASP A 9 -14.99 15.27 5.54
CA ASP A 9 -14.83 14.21 4.53
C ASP A 9 -14.34 12.90 5.14
N TYR A 10 -13.37 12.99 6.06
CA TYR A 10 -12.82 11.79 6.73
C TYR A 10 -13.84 11.17 7.69
N ASN A 11 -14.57 12.00 8.44
CA ASN A 11 -15.65 11.54 9.30
C ASN A 11 -16.79 10.90 8.50
N TRP A 12 -17.16 11.52 7.37
CA TRP A 12 -18.15 10.98 6.46
C TRP A 12 -17.71 9.63 5.88
N PHE A 13 -16.46 9.53 5.41
CA PHE A 13 -15.89 8.29 4.93
C PHE A 13 -15.98 7.17 5.98
N ARG A 14 -15.56 7.45 7.21
CA ARG A 14 -15.60 6.50 8.33
C ARG A 14 -17.02 6.08 8.71
N SER A 15 -18.01 6.95 8.51
CA SER A 15 -19.42 6.64 8.76
C SER A 15 -20.08 5.82 7.63
N THR A 16 -19.59 5.97 6.40
CA THR A 16 -20.24 5.40 5.20
C THR A 16 -19.58 4.10 4.75
N VAL A 17 -18.25 3.99 4.90
CA VAL A 17 -17.48 2.83 4.45
C VAL A 17 -16.93 2.08 5.66
N PRO A 18 -17.50 0.91 6.03
CA PRO A 18 -17.05 0.17 7.19
C PRO A 18 -15.69 -0.49 6.93
N LEU A 19 -14.84 -0.51 7.95
CA LEU A 19 -13.62 -1.31 7.96
C LEU A 19 -13.98 -2.79 8.12
N LYS A 20 -13.74 -3.59 7.09
CA LYS A 20 -13.92 -5.04 7.11
C LYS A 20 -12.63 -5.71 7.59
N LYS A 21 -12.78 -6.78 8.37
CA LYS A 21 -11.69 -7.67 8.79
C LYS A 21 -11.96 -9.06 8.23
N ILE A 22 -11.01 -9.61 7.50
CA ILE A 22 -11.14 -10.90 6.82
C ILE A 22 -9.94 -11.77 7.20
N ILE A 23 -10.23 -12.99 7.63
CA ILE A 23 -9.23 -14.04 7.83
C ILE A 23 -9.33 -14.98 6.63
N VAL A 24 -8.19 -15.23 5.98
CA VAL A 24 -8.10 -16.05 4.75
C VAL A 24 -7.14 -17.23 4.90
N ASP A 25 -6.29 -17.19 5.91
CA ASP A 25 -5.37 -18.27 6.24
C ASP A 25 -6.02 -19.20 7.27
N ASP A 26 -5.58 -20.46 7.30
CA ASP A 26 -6.11 -21.49 8.21
C ASP A 26 -5.78 -21.20 9.70
N ASP A 27 -4.79 -20.33 9.93
CA ASP A 27 -4.44 -19.80 11.24
C ASP A 27 -5.08 -18.41 11.39
N ASP A 28 -5.94 -18.23 12.40
CA ASP A 28 -6.67 -16.99 12.71
C ASP A 28 -5.75 -15.80 13.06
N SER A 29 -4.42 -16.00 13.00
CA SER A 29 -3.40 -15.00 13.28
C SER A 29 -3.30 -13.87 12.24
N LYS A 30 -3.74 -14.10 11.00
CA LYS A 30 -3.58 -13.14 9.89
C LYS A 30 -4.91 -12.51 9.47
N ILE A 31 -5.10 -11.27 9.93
CA ILE A 31 -6.32 -10.50 9.66
C ILE A 31 -6.05 -9.43 8.60
N TRP A 32 -6.67 -9.58 7.43
CA TRP A 32 -6.73 -8.54 6.41
C TRP A 32 -7.76 -7.48 6.81
N SER A 33 -7.32 -6.23 6.91
CA SER A 33 -8.23 -5.10 7.16
C SER A 33 -8.42 -4.32 5.88
N LEU A 34 -9.66 -4.04 5.48
CA LEU A 34 -9.93 -3.37 4.21
C LEU A 34 -11.17 -2.48 4.21
N TYR A 35 -11.13 -1.43 3.39
CA TYR A 35 -12.31 -0.68 2.97
C TYR A 35 -12.66 -1.09 1.55
N ASP A 36 -13.93 -1.40 1.31
CA ASP A 36 -14.46 -1.82 0.00
C ASP A 36 -15.67 -0.95 -0.31
N ALA A 37 -15.50 -0.06 -1.29
CA ALA A 37 -16.47 0.96 -1.65
C ALA A 37 -16.70 0.99 -3.17
N GLY A 38 -17.88 1.46 -3.57
CA GLY A 38 -18.33 1.49 -4.97
C GLY A 38 -19.20 0.29 -5.38
N PRO A 39 -19.61 0.22 -6.66
CA PRO A 39 -20.57 -0.78 -7.13
C PRO A 39 -20.03 -2.21 -7.09
N ARG A 40 -20.70 -3.12 -6.36
CA ARG A 40 -20.31 -4.54 -6.27
C ARG A 40 -20.52 -5.35 -7.56
N SER A 41 -21.25 -4.80 -8.53
CA SER A 41 -21.38 -5.39 -9.87
C SER A 41 -20.05 -5.41 -10.63
N ILE A 42 -19.10 -4.53 -10.26
CA ILE A 42 -17.77 -4.48 -10.86
C ILE A 42 -16.90 -5.60 -10.27
N ARG A 43 -16.49 -6.52 -11.14
CA ARG A 43 -15.65 -7.68 -10.79
C ARG A 43 -14.14 -7.43 -10.91
N CYS A 44 -13.73 -6.32 -11.52
CA CYS A 44 -12.33 -5.90 -11.63
C CYS A 44 -12.10 -4.59 -10.87
N PRO A 45 -12.00 -4.61 -9.53
CA PRO A 45 -11.80 -3.41 -8.72
C PRO A 45 -10.36 -2.89 -8.81
N LEU A 46 -10.19 -1.64 -8.39
CA LEU A 46 -8.88 -1.04 -8.11
C LEU A 46 -8.52 -1.27 -6.65
N ILE A 47 -7.40 -1.95 -6.42
CA ILE A 47 -6.89 -2.27 -5.08
C ILE A 47 -5.72 -1.35 -4.74
N PHE A 48 -5.77 -0.69 -3.58
CA PHE A 48 -4.72 0.16 -3.06
C PHE A 48 -3.87 -0.58 -2.02
N LEU A 49 -2.57 -0.65 -2.28
CA LEU A 49 -1.56 -1.19 -1.37
C LEU A 49 -0.77 -0.04 -0.73
N PRO A 50 -0.80 0.07 0.61
CA PRO A 50 -0.15 1.17 1.32
C PRO A 50 1.38 1.00 1.35
N PRO A 51 2.11 2.10 1.59
CA PRO A 51 3.53 2.05 1.91
C PRO A 51 3.74 1.51 3.34
N VAL A 52 5.01 1.40 3.76
CA VAL A 52 5.41 0.98 5.12
C VAL A 52 4.66 1.75 6.22
N SER A 53 4.54 3.08 6.07
CA SER A 53 3.91 3.98 7.04
C SER A 53 2.38 4.06 6.95
N GLY A 54 1.76 3.44 5.95
CA GLY A 54 0.36 3.69 5.64
C GLY A 54 -0.60 2.61 6.14
N THR A 55 -1.81 3.04 6.48
CA THR A 55 -2.99 2.20 6.73
C THR A 55 -3.99 2.33 5.58
N ALA A 56 -5.01 1.48 5.54
CA ALA A 56 -5.98 1.48 4.43
C ALA A 56 -6.74 2.82 4.28
N ASP A 57 -6.94 3.56 5.38
CA ASP A 57 -7.64 4.84 5.40
C ASP A 57 -6.80 6.03 4.93
N VAL A 58 -5.51 5.85 4.66
CA VAL A 58 -4.66 6.87 4.01
C VAL A 58 -5.21 7.25 2.64
N PHE A 59 -5.88 6.31 1.97
CA PHE A 59 -6.45 6.49 0.64
C PHE A 59 -7.89 7.00 0.65
N PHE A 60 -8.42 7.50 1.78
CA PHE A 60 -9.84 7.84 1.88
C PHE A 60 -10.28 8.84 0.79
N ARG A 61 -9.48 9.86 0.48
CA ARG A 61 -9.80 10.84 -0.58
C ARG A 61 -9.89 10.18 -1.96
N GLN A 62 -8.98 9.24 -2.25
CA GLN A 62 -8.97 8.48 -3.49
C GLN A 62 -10.19 7.57 -3.58
N ILE A 63 -10.53 6.88 -2.49
CA ILE A 63 -11.72 6.05 -2.42
C ILE A 63 -12.97 6.89 -2.69
N LEU A 64 -13.13 8.03 -2.00
CA LEU A 64 -14.29 8.91 -2.17
C LEU A 64 -14.41 9.44 -3.61
N ALA A 65 -13.33 9.94 -4.19
CA ALA A 65 -13.34 10.49 -5.53
C ALA A 65 -13.65 9.43 -6.60
N LEU A 66 -12.95 8.29 -6.57
CA LEU A 66 -13.09 7.23 -7.56
C LEU A 66 -14.44 6.52 -7.48
N THR A 67 -14.96 6.33 -6.25
CA THR A 67 -16.30 5.76 -6.08
C THR A 67 -17.40 6.71 -6.53
N GLY A 68 -17.20 8.03 -6.36
CA GLY A 68 -18.05 9.06 -6.97
C GLY A 68 -18.09 9.01 -8.49
N TRP A 69 -17.03 8.50 -9.13
CA TRP A 69 -16.98 8.25 -10.58
C TRP A 69 -17.47 6.86 -11.00
N GLY A 70 -17.95 6.05 -10.06
CA GLY A 70 -18.50 4.73 -10.33
C GLY A 70 -17.49 3.58 -10.35
N TYR A 71 -16.23 3.81 -9.96
CA TYR A 71 -15.26 2.72 -9.80
C TYR A 71 -15.48 1.98 -8.47
N ARG A 72 -15.19 0.67 -8.46
CA ARG A 72 -15.07 -0.10 -7.23
C ARG A 72 -13.63 -0.04 -6.74
N VAL A 73 -13.44 0.45 -5.52
CA VAL A 73 -12.13 0.67 -4.91
C VAL A 73 -12.03 -0.10 -3.61
N ILE A 74 -10.92 -0.82 -3.46
CA ILE A 74 -10.60 -1.58 -2.24
C ILE A 74 -9.26 -1.08 -1.71
N ALA A 75 -9.24 -0.49 -0.52
CA ALA A 75 -7.98 -0.13 0.14
C ALA A 75 -7.64 -1.16 1.20
N LEU A 76 -6.42 -1.70 1.13
CA LEU A 76 -5.97 -2.80 1.98
C LEU A 76 -5.02 -2.32 3.07
N GLN A 77 -5.08 -3.03 4.19
CA GLN A 77 -4.04 -3.10 5.19
C GLN A 77 -3.74 -4.59 5.37
N TYR A 78 -2.56 -4.97 4.87
CA TYR A 78 -2.11 -6.36 4.89
C TYR A 78 -1.60 -6.76 6.28
N PRO A 79 -1.81 -8.03 6.69
CA PRO A 79 -1.30 -8.56 7.95
C PRO A 79 0.23 -8.73 7.94
N VAL A 80 0.76 -9.20 9.06
CA VAL A 80 2.20 -9.43 9.26
C VAL A 80 2.66 -10.59 8.36
N TYR A 81 3.45 -10.26 7.34
CA TYR A 81 4.10 -11.21 6.45
C TYR A 81 5.61 -10.99 6.50
N TRP A 82 6.38 -12.08 6.59
CA TRP A 82 7.84 -12.00 6.71
C TRP A 82 8.56 -12.32 5.41
N ASP A 83 7.85 -12.81 4.40
CA ASP A 83 8.39 -13.17 3.09
C ASP A 83 7.47 -12.71 1.95
N HIS A 84 8.05 -12.36 0.80
CA HIS A 84 7.30 -11.91 -0.37
C HIS A 84 6.36 -12.99 -0.91
N LEU A 85 6.76 -14.27 -0.89
CA LEU A 85 5.93 -15.39 -1.35
C LEU A 85 4.74 -15.60 -0.42
N GLU A 86 4.96 -15.48 0.89
CA GLU A 86 3.90 -15.59 1.90
C GLU A 86 2.85 -14.49 1.71
N PHE A 87 3.29 -13.25 1.48
CA PHE A 87 2.41 -12.15 1.11
C PHE A 87 1.64 -12.45 -0.17
N CYS A 88 2.31 -12.95 -1.22
CA CYS A 88 1.65 -13.24 -2.50
C CYS A 88 0.60 -14.35 -2.39
N ASP A 89 0.87 -15.42 -1.62
CA ASP A 89 -0.10 -16.49 -1.38
C ASP A 89 -1.30 -15.99 -0.56
N GLY A 90 -1.05 -15.24 0.52
CA GLY A 90 -2.10 -14.64 1.33
C GLY A 90 -2.97 -13.66 0.52
N PHE A 91 -2.35 -12.85 -0.33
CA PHE A 91 -3.07 -11.92 -1.20
C PHE A 91 -3.90 -12.66 -2.27
N ARG A 92 -3.38 -13.76 -2.84
CA ARG A 92 -4.15 -14.63 -3.73
C ARG A 92 -5.40 -15.19 -3.04
N LYS A 93 -5.25 -15.74 -1.83
CA LYS A 93 -6.38 -16.26 -1.03
C LYS A 93 -7.41 -15.18 -0.73
N LEU A 94 -6.98 -13.95 -0.46
CA LEU A 94 -7.88 -12.81 -0.30
C LEU A 94 -8.68 -12.52 -1.58
N LEU A 95 -8.03 -12.51 -2.75
CA LEU A 95 -8.74 -12.31 -4.02
C LEU A 95 -9.75 -13.42 -4.28
N ASP A 96 -9.40 -14.67 -3.96
CA ASP A 96 -10.30 -15.82 -4.09
C ASP A 96 -11.50 -15.71 -3.13
N HIS A 97 -11.28 -15.32 -1.87
CA HIS A 97 -12.33 -15.05 -0.89
C HIS A 97 -13.28 -13.92 -1.33
N LEU A 98 -12.74 -12.87 -1.94
CA LEU A 98 -13.51 -11.75 -2.48
C LEU A 98 -14.14 -12.05 -3.86
N GLN A 99 -13.87 -13.24 -4.43
CA GLN A 99 -14.33 -13.68 -5.75
C GLN A 99 -13.94 -12.71 -6.87
N LEU A 100 -12.68 -12.25 -6.85
CA LEU A 100 -12.14 -11.29 -7.82
C LEU A 100 -11.24 -11.99 -8.83
N ASP A 101 -11.69 -12.10 -10.08
CA ASP A 101 -10.96 -12.83 -11.13
C ASP A 101 -9.69 -12.10 -11.58
N LYS A 102 -9.79 -10.77 -11.72
CA LYS A 102 -8.70 -9.86 -12.06
C LYS A 102 -8.85 -8.54 -11.30
N VAL A 103 -7.74 -7.85 -11.06
CA VAL A 103 -7.72 -6.59 -10.32
C VAL A 103 -6.75 -5.59 -10.94
N HIS A 104 -7.03 -4.30 -10.79
CA HIS A 104 -6.04 -3.25 -11.00
C HIS A 104 -5.34 -2.98 -9.67
N LEU A 105 -4.01 -2.85 -9.68
CA LEU A 105 -3.25 -2.63 -8.45
C LEU A 105 -2.62 -1.24 -8.47
N PHE A 106 -2.97 -0.43 -7.48
CA PHE A 106 -2.23 0.77 -7.12
C PHE A 106 -1.32 0.48 -5.93
N GLY A 107 -0.03 0.78 -6.04
CA GLY A 107 0.91 0.59 -4.95
C GLY A 107 1.85 1.77 -4.77
N ALA A 108 2.00 2.20 -3.52
CA ALA A 108 2.94 3.27 -3.16
C ALA A 108 4.16 2.70 -2.42
N SER A 109 5.38 3.05 -2.86
CA SER A 109 6.64 2.58 -2.25
C SER A 109 6.67 1.04 -2.11
N LEU A 110 6.78 0.50 -0.89
CA LEU A 110 6.70 -0.93 -0.62
C LEU A 110 5.44 -1.58 -1.23
N GLY A 111 4.27 -0.94 -1.16
CA GLY A 111 3.05 -1.46 -1.76
C GLY A 111 3.15 -1.61 -3.28
N GLY A 112 3.91 -0.74 -3.95
CA GLY A 112 4.20 -0.84 -5.38
C GLY A 112 5.19 -1.96 -5.72
N PHE A 113 6.18 -2.21 -4.86
CA PHE A 113 7.06 -3.38 -5.00
C PHE A 113 6.29 -4.68 -4.82
N LEU A 114 5.45 -4.77 -3.79
CA LEU A 114 4.60 -5.93 -3.53
C LEU A 114 3.58 -6.17 -4.66
N ALA A 115 3.01 -5.11 -5.24
CA ALA A 115 2.13 -5.22 -6.42
C ALA A 115 2.84 -5.85 -7.61
N GLN A 116 4.07 -5.40 -7.91
CA GLN A 116 4.89 -5.96 -8.98
C GLN A 116 5.28 -7.41 -8.70
N LYS A 117 5.64 -7.73 -7.45
CA LYS A 117 5.96 -9.10 -7.05
C LYS A 117 4.76 -10.05 -7.17
N PHE A 118 3.57 -9.58 -6.85
CA PHE A 118 2.36 -10.37 -7.04
C PHE A 118 2.00 -10.58 -8.52
N ALA A 119 2.21 -9.56 -9.36
CA ALA A 119 2.09 -9.69 -10.81
C ALA A 119 3.08 -10.73 -11.37
N GLU A 120 4.33 -10.72 -10.90
CA GLU A 120 5.35 -11.72 -11.24
C GLU A 120 4.93 -13.13 -10.77
N TYR A 121 4.45 -13.25 -9.54
CA TYR A 121 4.00 -14.51 -8.94
C TYR A 121 2.85 -15.15 -9.74
N THR A 122 1.93 -14.32 -10.25
CA THR A 122 0.76 -14.77 -11.01
C THR A 122 0.96 -14.80 -12.53
N HIS A 123 2.18 -14.66 -13.06
CA HIS A 123 2.41 -14.58 -14.51
C HIS A 123 1.86 -15.78 -15.32
N LYS A 124 1.84 -17.00 -14.75
CA LYS A 124 1.27 -18.20 -15.41
C LYS A 124 -0.26 -18.17 -15.49
N SER A 125 -0.91 -17.48 -14.55
CA SER A 125 -2.37 -17.31 -14.47
C SER A 125 -2.66 -15.86 -14.06
N PRO A 126 -2.64 -14.91 -15.02
CA PRO A 126 -2.61 -13.48 -14.70
C PRO A 126 -3.85 -13.01 -13.93
N ARG A 127 -3.61 -12.55 -12.70
CA ARG A 127 -4.62 -11.94 -11.80
C ARG A 127 -4.58 -10.42 -11.79
N VAL A 128 -3.52 -9.83 -12.32
CA VAL A 128 -3.33 -8.37 -12.36
C VAL A 128 -3.63 -7.88 -13.78
N HIS A 129 -4.60 -6.96 -13.89
CA HIS A 129 -4.98 -6.37 -15.18
C HIS A 129 -4.13 -5.15 -15.53
N SER A 130 -3.83 -4.28 -14.57
CA SER A 130 -2.87 -3.18 -14.73
C SER A 130 -2.21 -2.83 -13.40
N LEU A 131 -1.03 -2.20 -13.50
CA LEU A 131 -0.23 -1.74 -12.38
C LEU A 131 -0.13 -0.22 -12.42
N ILE A 132 -0.33 0.42 -11.27
CA ILE A 132 -0.14 1.84 -11.07
C ILE A 132 0.85 2.03 -9.93
N LEU A 133 2.06 2.47 -10.26
CA LEU A 133 3.19 2.52 -9.35
C LEU A 133 3.47 3.97 -8.96
N CYS A 134 3.41 4.27 -7.67
CA CYS A 134 3.70 5.60 -7.13
C CYS A 134 4.94 5.56 -6.24
N ASN A 135 6.02 6.23 -6.65
CA ASN A 135 7.30 6.23 -5.93
C ASN A 135 7.74 4.80 -5.49
N ALA A 136 7.53 3.83 -6.38
CA ALA A 136 7.85 2.42 -6.16
C ALA A 136 9.24 2.08 -6.70
N PHE A 137 9.78 0.96 -6.25
CA PHE A 137 11.04 0.41 -6.72
C PHE A 137 10.82 -1.01 -7.27
N SER A 138 11.74 -1.48 -8.11
CA SER A 138 11.75 -2.83 -8.68
C SER A 138 12.88 -3.70 -8.13
N ASP A 139 13.82 -3.10 -7.40
CA ASP A 139 14.95 -3.77 -6.75
C ASP A 139 15.12 -3.25 -5.32
N THR A 140 15.14 -4.17 -4.35
CA THR A 140 15.40 -3.87 -2.93
C THR A 140 16.88 -3.88 -2.59
N SER A 141 17.76 -4.30 -3.50
CA SER A 141 19.22 -4.36 -3.29
C SER A 141 19.82 -3.01 -2.90
N ILE A 142 19.22 -1.92 -3.37
CA ILE A 142 19.60 -0.53 -3.06
C ILE A 142 19.39 -0.22 -1.57
N PHE A 143 18.25 -0.66 -1.01
CA PHE A 143 17.95 -0.50 0.43
C PHE A 143 18.74 -1.48 1.29
N ASN A 144 19.07 -2.65 0.73
CA ASN A 144 19.94 -3.62 1.37
C ASN A 144 21.34 -3.04 1.59
N GLN A 145 21.91 -2.29 0.63
CA GLN A 145 23.25 -1.70 0.75
C GLN A 145 23.34 -0.60 1.83
N THR A 146 22.30 0.21 2.02
CA THR A 146 22.31 1.25 3.08
C THR A 146 22.19 0.66 4.49
N TRP A 147 21.52 -0.49 4.63
CA TRP A 147 21.29 -1.16 5.91
C TRP A 147 22.29 -2.27 6.25
N THR A 148 22.99 -2.84 5.25
CA THR A 148 24.02 -3.88 5.45
C THR A 148 25.33 -3.36 6.01
N ALA A 149 25.59 -2.05 5.95
CA ALA A 149 26.68 -1.43 6.72
C ALA A 149 26.50 -1.64 8.24
N ASN A 150 25.26 -1.82 8.71
CA ASN A 150 24.92 -2.22 10.08
C ASN A 150 24.44 -3.68 10.12
N ARG A 151 25.33 -4.61 9.78
CA ARG A 151 25.11 -6.07 9.65
C ARG A 151 24.47 -6.78 10.88
N SER A 152 24.28 -6.08 12.01
CA SER A 152 23.61 -6.57 13.22
C SER A 152 22.09 -6.21 13.29
N LEU A 153 21.61 -5.31 12.43
CA LEU A 153 20.24 -4.77 12.48
C LEU A 153 19.21 -5.53 11.61
N PHE A 154 19.65 -6.26 10.59
CA PHE A 154 18.79 -6.95 9.62
C PHE A 154 17.93 -8.07 10.25
N PHE A 155 18.48 -8.81 11.21
CA PHE A 155 17.75 -9.83 11.98
C PHE A 155 17.06 -9.25 13.23
N SER A 156 17.25 -7.95 13.50
CA SER A 156 16.87 -7.35 14.77
C SER A 156 15.63 -6.47 14.69
N PHE A 157 15.00 -6.25 13.52
CA PHE A 157 13.75 -5.46 13.46
C PHE A 157 12.65 -6.04 14.37
N TRP A 158 12.57 -7.37 14.46
CA TRP A 158 11.67 -8.06 15.38
C TRP A 158 12.02 -7.79 16.86
N LEU A 159 13.30 -7.58 17.19
CA LEU A 159 13.79 -7.26 18.53
C LEU A 159 13.78 -5.75 18.84
N MET A 160 13.60 -4.90 17.84
CA MET A 160 13.61 -3.45 18.02
C MET A 160 12.29 -2.95 18.62
N PRO A 161 12.35 -2.06 19.62
CA PRO A 161 11.16 -1.40 20.15
C PRO A 161 10.42 -0.59 19.08
N ALA A 162 9.08 -0.53 19.18
CA ALA A 162 8.22 0.15 18.21
C ALA A 162 8.64 1.61 17.93
N PHE A 163 9.11 2.35 18.94
CA PHE A 163 9.50 3.74 18.78
C PHE A 163 10.73 3.90 17.86
N MET A 164 11.67 2.96 17.86
CA MET A 164 12.84 3.01 16.97
C MET A 164 12.44 2.73 15.53
N LEU A 165 11.55 1.75 15.31
CA LEU A 165 10.99 1.46 13.98
C LEU A 165 10.23 2.66 13.43
N LYS A 166 9.40 3.31 14.26
CA LYS A 166 8.72 4.56 13.90
C LYS A 166 9.72 5.65 13.54
N LYS A 167 10.80 5.83 14.31
CA LYS A 167 11.84 6.84 14.03
C LYS A 167 12.54 6.61 12.68
N ILE A 168 12.81 5.36 12.31
CA ILE A 168 13.39 5.01 11.01
C ILE A 168 12.45 5.44 9.87
N VAL A 169 11.17 5.09 9.99
CA VAL A 169 10.16 5.44 9.00
C VAL A 169 9.93 6.96 8.93
N LEU A 170 9.95 7.64 10.07
CA LEU A 170 9.85 9.09 10.18
C LEU A 170 11.06 9.82 9.54
N GLY A 171 12.25 9.22 9.61
CA GLY A 171 13.45 9.76 8.96
C GLY A 171 13.38 9.82 7.44
N ASN A 172 12.44 9.10 6.81
CA ASN A 172 12.21 9.16 5.36
C ASN A 172 11.27 10.30 4.94
N PHE A 173 10.64 11.01 5.89
CA PHE A 173 9.83 12.18 5.56
C PHE A 173 10.74 13.41 5.40
N SER A 174 10.38 14.29 4.47
CA SER A 174 11.15 15.50 4.17
C SER A 174 11.15 16.46 5.37
N SER A 175 12.32 16.72 5.96
CA SER A 175 12.50 17.65 7.09
C SER A 175 12.61 19.13 6.68
N GLY A 176 12.14 19.49 5.48
CA GLY A 176 12.24 20.84 4.91
C GLY A 176 10.93 21.65 5.00
N PRO A 177 10.94 22.93 4.59
CA PRO A 177 9.72 23.71 4.48
C PRO A 177 8.80 23.08 3.43
N VAL A 178 7.60 22.68 3.86
CA VAL A 178 6.57 22.07 3.01
C VAL A 178 5.31 22.94 3.03
N ASP A 179 4.52 22.86 1.95
CA ASP A 179 3.23 23.54 1.87
C ASP A 179 2.31 23.14 3.04
N PRO A 180 1.45 24.04 3.57
CA PRO A 180 0.53 23.72 4.66
C PRO A 180 -0.36 22.48 4.41
N MET A 181 -0.84 22.28 3.17
CA MET A 181 -1.64 21.10 2.82
C MET A 181 -0.80 19.83 2.90
N MET A 182 0.48 19.93 2.54
CA MET A 182 1.45 18.85 2.63
C MET A 182 1.79 18.51 4.07
N ALA A 183 2.00 19.52 4.92
CA ALA A 183 2.23 19.36 6.35
C ALA A 183 1.06 18.62 7.00
N ASN A 184 -0.17 18.99 6.69
CA ASN A 184 -1.37 18.30 7.17
C ASN A 184 -1.43 16.83 6.73
N ALA A 185 -1.00 16.50 5.51
CA ALA A 185 -0.91 15.12 5.03
C ALA A 185 0.19 14.32 5.75
N ILE A 186 1.35 14.94 6.02
CA ILE A 186 2.41 14.34 6.85
C ILE A 186 1.87 14.06 8.26
N ASP A 187 1.27 15.05 8.92
CA ASP A 187 0.71 14.90 10.28
C ASP A 187 -0.28 13.72 10.34
N PHE A 188 -1.15 13.61 9.34
CA PHE A 188 -2.10 12.50 9.25
C PHE A 188 -1.39 11.14 9.07
N MET A 189 -0.39 11.06 8.19
CA MET A 189 0.42 9.86 8.01
C MET A 189 1.18 9.47 9.28
N VAL A 190 1.68 10.45 10.04
CA VAL A 190 2.37 10.22 11.32
C VAL A 190 1.39 9.66 12.36
N ASP A 191 0.19 10.21 12.48
CA ASP A 191 -0.85 9.68 13.38
C ASP A 191 -1.26 8.24 13.00
N ARG A 192 -1.33 7.91 11.70
CA ARG A 192 -1.57 6.53 11.24
C ARG A 192 -0.40 5.61 11.55
N LEU A 193 0.83 6.07 11.32
CA LEU A 193 2.05 5.34 11.69
C LEU A 193 2.11 5.04 13.19
N GLU A 194 1.62 5.95 14.04
CA GLU A 194 1.56 5.75 15.48
C GLU A 194 0.58 4.64 15.88
N SER A 195 -0.49 4.45 15.12
CA SER A 195 -1.48 3.39 15.36
C SER A 195 -0.98 1.97 15.02
N LEU A 196 0.11 1.86 14.24
CA LEU A 196 0.69 0.57 13.84
C LEU A 196 1.47 -0.08 14.99
N GLY A 197 1.27 -1.40 15.14
CA GLY A 197 1.98 -2.23 16.10
C GLY A 197 3.45 -2.45 15.75
N GLN A 198 4.21 -2.96 16.71
CA GLN A 198 5.62 -3.30 16.52
C GLN A 198 5.83 -4.36 15.43
N SER A 199 5.03 -5.44 15.47
CA SER A 199 5.12 -6.56 14.52
C SER A 199 4.74 -6.16 13.10
N GLU A 200 3.72 -5.31 12.94
CA GLU A 200 3.33 -4.73 11.65
C GLU A 200 4.45 -3.88 11.05
N LEU A 201 5.10 -3.03 11.85
CA LEU A 201 6.21 -2.21 11.35
C LEU A 201 7.45 -3.03 11.04
N ALA A 202 7.80 -3.99 11.91
CA ALA A 202 8.95 -4.85 11.71
C ALA A 202 8.81 -5.67 10.43
N SER A 203 7.67 -6.33 10.22
CA SER A 203 7.41 -7.12 9.00
C SER A 203 7.48 -6.28 7.73
N ARG A 204 6.89 -5.08 7.72
CA ARG A 204 6.94 -4.17 6.57
C ARG A 204 8.36 -3.71 6.26
N LEU A 205 9.15 -3.37 7.27
CA LEU A 205 10.55 -3.00 7.08
C LEU A 205 11.38 -4.19 6.59
N THR A 206 11.13 -5.39 7.13
CA THR A 206 11.77 -6.62 6.65
C THR A 206 11.46 -6.86 5.17
N LEU A 207 10.19 -6.78 4.74
CA LEU A 207 9.80 -6.94 3.33
C LEU A 207 10.46 -5.89 2.42
N ASN A 208 10.72 -4.68 2.93
CA ASN A 208 11.38 -3.60 2.19
C ASN A 208 12.90 -3.85 2.03
N CYS A 209 13.52 -4.51 3.01
CA CYS A 209 14.96 -4.74 3.04
C CYS A 209 15.39 -6.12 2.51
N GLN A 210 14.47 -7.07 2.38
CA GLN A 210 14.76 -8.39 1.82
C GLN A 210 15.19 -8.28 0.36
N ASN A 211 16.38 -8.79 0.04
CA ASN A 211 16.96 -8.75 -1.31
C ASN A 211 16.11 -9.54 -2.30
N SER A 212 15.45 -8.83 -3.22
CA SER A 212 14.50 -9.39 -4.17
C SER A 212 14.35 -8.43 -5.35
N TYR A 213 14.39 -8.99 -6.55
CA TYR A 213 14.34 -8.24 -7.80
C TYR A 213 13.13 -8.68 -8.61
N VAL A 214 12.31 -7.75 -9.08
CA VAL A 214 11.17 -8.05 -9.96
C VAL A 214 11.68 -8.37 -11.34
N GLU A 215 11.40 -9.57 -11.83
CA GLU A 215 11.81 -10.00 -13.17
C GLU A 215 10.94 -9.36 -14.27
N PRO A 216 11.47 -8.41 -15.07
CA PRO A 216 10.63 -7.61 -15.98
C PRO A 216 9.98 -8.43 -17.10
N HIS A 217 10.62 -9.54 -17.49
CA HIS A 217 10.11 -10.41 -18.55
C HIS A 217 8.79 -11.11 -18.18
N LYS A 218 8.52 -11.30 -16.88
CA LYS A 218 7.28 -11.92 -16.40
C LYS A 218 6.11 -10.94 -16.28
N ILE A 219 6.38 -9.63 -16.26
CA ILE A 219 5.37 -8.57 -16.11
C ILE A 219 5.20 -7.72 -17.37
N ARG A 220 5.89 -8.07 -18.46
CA ARG A 220 5.95 -7.30 -19.71
C ARG A 220 4.57 -7.05 -20.34
N ASP A 221 3.66 -8.01 -20.23
CA ASP A 221 2.35 -7.95 -20.89
C ASP A 221 1.29 -7.20 -20.05
N ILE A 222 1.68 -6.65 -18.89
CA ILE A 222 0.79 -5.91 -18.01
C ILE A 222 0.99 -4.41 -18.26
N PRO A 223 -0.08 -3.64 -18.54
CA PRO A 223 0.00 -2.18 -18.59
C PRO A 223 0.49 -1.61 -17.25
N VAL A 224 1.60 -0.86 -17.29
CA VAL A 224 2.19 -0.20 -16.11
C VAL A 224 2.15 1.31 -16.28
N THR A 225 1.54 1.99 -15.31
CA THR A 225 1.56 3.45 -15.16
C THR A 225 2.52 3.82 -14.04
N ILE A 226 3.52 4.66 -14.33
CA ILE A 226 4.47 5.17 -13.35
C ILE A 226 4.11 6.61 -13.00
N MET A 227 3.88 6.87 -11.71
CA MET A 227 3.68 8.20 -11.16
C MET A 227 4.91 8.61 -10.36
N ASP A 228 5.68 9.54 -10.91
CA ASP A 228 6.77 10.22 -10.23
C ASP A 228 6.21 11.50 -9.58
N VAL A 229 5.70 11.32 -8.37
CA VAL A 229 5.03 12.36 -7.58
C VAL A 229 5.52 12.16 -6.16
N SER A 230 5.89 13.26 -5.46
CA SER A 230 6.27 13.14 -4.06
C SER A 230 5.11 12.48 -3.30
N PHE A 231 5.37 11.48 -2.46
CA PHE A 231 4.33 10.63 -1.85
C PHE A 231 3.16 11.43 -1.24
N LEU A 232 3.47 12.62 -0.77
CA LEU A 232 2.55 13.56 -0.16
C LEU A 232 1.69 14.33 -1.19
N THR A 233 2.23 14.69 -2.38
CA THR A 233 1.40 15.18 -3.50
C THR A 233 0.54 14.05 -4.07
N ALA A 234 1.00 12.80 -4.02
CA ALA A 234 0.22 11.65 -4.46
C ALA A 234 -1.07 11.51 -3.62
N ILE A 235 -1.00 11.60 -2.29
CA ILE A 235 -2.18 11.58 -1.40
C ILE A 235 -3.17 12.73 -1.70
N LEU A 236 -2.70 13.86 -2.21
CA LEU A 236 -3.54 15.04 -2.47
C LEU A 236 -4.09 15.08 -3.91
N TRP A 237 -3.33 14.59 -4.90
CA TRP A 237 -3.60 14.77 -6.33
C TRP A 237 -3.88 13.47 -7.11
N LEU A 238 -3.74 12.30 -6.48
CA LEU A 238 -4.01 11.01 -7.14
C LEU A 238 -5.36 10.93 -7.87
N PRO A 239 -6.48 11.46 -7.34
CA PRO A 239 -7.75 11.38 -8.06
C PRO A 239 -7.65 11.99 -9.46
N VAL A 240 -6.93 13.11 -9.60
CA VAL A 240 -6.74 13.81 -10.87
C VAL A 240 -5.79 13.03 -11.78
N CYS A 241 -4.70 12.46 -11.26
CA CYS A 241 -3.74 11.70 -12.06
C CYS A 241 -4.27 10.34 -12.54
N ILE A 242 -5.07 9.64 -11.72
CA ILE A 242 -5.71 8.36 -12.13
C ILE A 242 -6.73 8.63 -13.24
N PHE A 243 -7.46 9.75 -13.20
CA PHE A 243 -8.39 10.12 -14.27
C PHE A 243 -7.68 10.26 -15.63
N THR A 244 -6.54 10.95 -15.68
CA THR A 244 -5.79 11.14 -16.93
C THR A 244 -5.20 9.84 -17.48
N CYS A 245 -4.85 8.88 -16.62
CA CYS A 245 -4.30 7.58 -17.04
C CYS A 245 -5.36 6.52 -17.35
N CYS A 246 -6.50 6.50 -16.64
CA CYS A 246 -7.56 5.50 -16.84
C CYS A 246 -8.57 5.85 -17.94
N VAL A 247 -8.71 7.12 -18.32
CA VAL A 247 -9.60 7.55 -19.43
C VAL A 247 -8.87 7.52 -20.79
N GLY A 248 -7.57 7.19 -20.81
CA GLY A 248 -6.74 7.08 -22.01
C GLY A 248 -6.52 5.67 -22.56
N CYS A 249 -7.27 4.65 -22.09
CA CYS A 249 -7.25 3.29 -22.63
C CYS A 249 -8.60 2.92 -23.25
#